data_AF-A0A7X6W0V4-F1
#
_entry.id   AF-A0A7X6W0V4-F1
#
_cell.length_a   1.000
_cell.length_b   1.000
_cell.length_c   1.000
_cell.angle_alpha   90.00
_cell.angle_beta   90.00
_cell.angle_gamma   90.00
#
_symmetry.space_group_name_H-M   'P 1'
#
loop_
_entity.id
_entity.type
_entity.pdbx_description
1 polymer ?
#
loop_
_entity_poly.entity_id
_entity_poly.type
_entity_poly.pdbx_seq_one_letter_code
_entity_poly.pdbx_strand_id
1 'polypeptide(L)'
;MVGFDNEKYLREQTQAIQERIAKFGGKLYLEFGGKILFDYHAARVLPGFDPNVKMRLLQQLKDRADIILCIYAGDIERKKIRADFGITYDADVLKQIDDFRQWGLDIRAVVITRYEDQPAARIFRNRLERRGIRVYAHRRIPGYPTDVDTIVSDEGYGANEHVETEAPL
;
A
#
# COMPACT_ATOMS: atom_id res chain seq x y z
N MET A 1 33.44 -3.26 2.36
CA MET A 1 33.31 -1.82 2.03
C MET A 1 31.83 -1.50 2.02
N VAL A 2 31.38 -0.51 2.80
CA VAL A 2 29.98 -0.07 2.83
C VAL A 2 29.78 0.93 1.69
N GLY A 3 28.90 0.62 0.74
CA GLY A 3 28.57 1.47 -0.42
C GLY A 3 27.23 2.20 -0.27
N PHE A 4 26.44 1.85 0.76
CA PHE A 4 25.15 2.46 1.06
C PHE A 4 25.05 2.82 2.55
N ASP A 5 24.68 4.07 2.83
CA ASP A 5 24.49 4.59 4.18
C ASP A 5 22.98 4.69 4.49
N ASN A 6 22.49 3.80 5.36
CA ASN A 6 21.08 3.78 5.73
C ASN A 6 20.64 5.03 6.50
N GLU A 7 21.50 5.60 7.34
CA GLU A 7 21.13 6.78 8.12
C GLU A 7 21.03 8.01 7.23
N LYS A 8 21.95 8.14 6.26
CA LYS A 8 21.84 9.16 5.22
C LYS A 8 20.58 8.98 4.39
N TYR A 9 20.29 7.76 3.93
CA TYR A 9 19.07 7.45 3.20
C TYR A 9 17.81 7.83 3.98
N LEU A 10 17.71 7.44 5.25
CA LEU A 10 16.53 7.73 6.07
C LEU A 10 16.30 9.24 6.22
N ARG A 11 17.36 10.02 6.46
CA ARG A 11 17.27 11.49 6.55
C ARG A 11 16.84 12.11 5.23
N GLU A 12 17.54 11.80 4.14
CA GLU A 12 17.28 12.41 2.82
C GLU A 12 15.92 12.00 2.27
N GLN A 13 15.53 10.73 2.42
CA GLN A 13 14.25 10.22 1.93
C GLN A 13 13.07 10.80 2.74
N THR A 14 13.20 10.90 4.06
CA THR A 14 12.20 11.56 4.91
C THR A 14 12.03 13.03 4.53
N GLN A 15 13.13 13.76 4.35
CA GLN A 15 13.10 15.16 3.93
C GLN A 15 12.44 15.32 2.56
N ALA A 16 12.82 14.52 1.57
CA ALA A 16 12.27 14.57 0.23
C ALA A 16 10.74 14.31 0.21
N ILE A 17 10.25 13.40 1.06
CA ILE A 17 8.81 13.13 1.21
C ILE A 17 8.11 14.35 1.82
N GLN A 18 8.68 14.97 2.86
CA GLN A 18 8.09 16.16 3.49
C GLN A 18 8.04 17.36 2.53
N GLU A 19 9.11 17.61 1.79
CA GLU A 19 9.16 18.66 0.75
C GLU A 19 8.12 18.40 -0.34
N ARG A 20 7.94 17.13 -0.73
CA ARG A 20 6.94 16.70 -1.70
C ARG A 20 5.52 16.95 -1.22
N ILE A 21 5.20 16.65 0.04
CA ILE A 21 3.90 16.96 0.66
C ILE A 21 3.62 18.47 0.63
N ALA A 22 4.60 19.28 1.04
CA ALA A 22 4.47 20.74 1.04
C ALA A 22 4.21 21.30 -0.36
N LYS A 23 4.87 20.75 -1.38
CA LYS A 23 4.68 21.16 -2.79
C LYS A 23 3.27 20.90 -3.31
N PHE A 24 2.56 19.90 -2.79
CA PHE A 24 1.21 19.50 -3.24
C PHE A 24 0.10 19.99 -2.29
N GLY A 25 0.35 21.07 -1.54
CA GLY A 25 -0.68 21.70 -0.70
C GLY A 25 -0.99 20.94 0.59
N GLY A 26 -0.07 20.07 1.05
CA GLY A 26 -0.16 19.45 2.37
C GLY A 26 -0.72 18.03 2.40
N LYS A 27 -1.08 17.44 1.25
CA LYS A 27 -1.50 16.04 1.14
C LYS A 27 -0.74 15.34 0.01
N LEU A 28 -0.23 14.12 0.27
CA LEU A 28 0.41 13.27 -0.74
C LEU A 28 -0.09 11.84 -0.61
N TYR A 29 -0.68 11.28 -1.65
CA TYR A 29 -0.84 9.83 -1.76
C TYR A 29 0.42 9.25 -2.43
N LEU A 30 1.22 8.49 -1.68
CA LEU A 30 2.49 7.93 -2.16
C LEU A 30 2.36 6.42 -2.41
N GLU A 31 2.55 6.00 -3.67
CA GLU A 31 2.63 4.58 -4.01
C GLU A 31 3.99 4.01 -3.61
N PHE A 32 3.98 2.97 -2.76
CA PHE A 32 5.16 2.20 -2.41
C PHE A 32 5.24 0.92 -3.25
N GLY A 33 6.02 0.97 -4.33
CA GLY A 33 6.29 -0.19 -5.17
C GLY A 33 7.33 -1.17 -4.57
N GLY A 34 7.19 -2.45 -4.92
CA GLY A 34 8.17 -3.49 -4.60
C GLY A 34 8.08 -4.03 -3.17
N LYS A 35 9.16 -4.64 -2.70
CA LYS A 35 9.24 -5.22 -1.34
C LYS A 35 9.52 -4.11 -0.32
N ILE A 36 8.67 -4.02 0.71
CA ILE A 36 8.86 -3.11 1.84
C ILE A 36 9.69 -3.77 2.94
N LEU A 37 9.39 -5.03 3.21
CA LEU A 37 10.15 -5.92 4.09
C LEU A 37 11.00 -6.89 3.26
N PHE A 38 12.16 -7.25 3.81
CA PHE A 38 13.02 -8.30 3.26
C PHE A 38 13.46 -8.03 1.81
N ASP A 39 13.82 -6.79 1.48
CA ASP A 39 14.37 -6.42 0.17
C ASP A 39 15.82 -6.89 0.01
N TYR A 40 15.99 -8.22 0.00
CA TYR A 40 17.29 -8.87 -0.18
C TYR A 40 17.86 -8.64 -1.58
N HIS A 41 17.05 -8.22 -2.55
CA HIS A 41 17.57 -7.83 -3.85
C HIS A 41 18.37 -6.54 -3.72
N ALA A 42 17.77 -5.48 -3.15
CA ALA A 42 18.47 -4.22 -2.88
C ALA A 42 19.69 -4.43 -1.98
N ALA A 43 19.59 -5.24 -0.93
CA ALA A 43 20.71 -5.53 -0.02
C ALA A 43 21.92 -6.19 -0.72
N ARG A 44 21.68 -7.04 -1.74
CA ARG A 44 22.77 -7.63 -2.54
C ARG A 44 23.37 -6.63 -3.53
N VAL A 45 22.55 -5.74 -4.08
CA VAL A 45 22.96 -4.76 -5.12
C VAL A 45 23.66 -3.55 -4.51
N LEU A 46 23.24 -3.12 -3.32
CA LEU A 46 23.71 -1.93 -2.62
C LEU A 46 24.41 -2.35 -1.31
N PRO A 47 25.76 -2.52 -1.31
CA PRO A 47 26.47 -3.02 -0.14
C PRO A 47 26.25 -2.15 1.10
N GLY A 48 25.58 -2.69 2.11
CA GLY A 48 25.21 -1.97 3.32
C GLY A 48 23.73 -1.57 3.41
N PHE A 49 22.94 -1.73 2.34
CA PHE A 49 21.49 -1.52 2.38
C PHE A 49 20.83 -2.53 3.30
N ASP A 50 20.11 -2.04 4.32
CA ASP A 50 19.31 -2.86 5.22
C ASP A 50 18.04 -3.31 4.49
N PRO A 51 17.77 -4.63 4.35
CA PRO A 51 16.57 -5.16 3.70
C PRO A 51 15.24 -4.59 4.22
N ASN A 52 15.22 -4.01 5.43
CA ASN A 52 14.04 -3.45 6.08
C ASN A 52 14.11 -1.92 6.23
N VAL A 53 15.05 -1.23 5.56
CA VAL A 53 15.22 0.23 5.69
C VAL A 53 13.97 1.02 5.32
N LYS A 54 13.13 0.50 4.41
CA LYS A 54 11.85 1.12 4.05
C LYS A 54 10.82 1.07 5.19
N MET A 55 10.83 0.00 6.00
CA MET A 55 10.01 -0.04 7.22
C MET A 55 10.50 0.96 8.25
N ARG A 56 11.83 1.11 8.40
CA ARG A 56 12.41 2.14 9.27
C ARG A 56 12.03 3.56 8.82
N LEU A 57 11.98 3.79 7.51
CA LEU A 57 11.49 5.05 6.94
C LEU A 57 10.01 5.28 7.32
N LEU A 58 9.15 4.29 7.13
CA LEU A 58 7.74 4.39 7.50
C LEU A 58 7.55 4.61 9.00
N GLN A 59 8.37 3.98 9.85
CA GLN A 59 8.37 4.24 11.30
C GLN A 59 8.71 5.69 11.64
N GLN A 60 9.65 6.33 10.93
CA GLN A 60 9.94 7.77 11.11
C GLN A 60 8.78 8.67 10.69
N LEU A 61 7.89 8.17 9.83
CA LEU A 61 6.74 8.88 9.30
C LEU A 61 5.42 8.49 9.97
N LYS A 62 5.44 7.56 10.94
CA LYS A 62 4.23 6.90 11.48
C LYS A 62 3.16 7.87 12.00
N ASP A 63 3.57 8.98 12.61
CA ASP A 63 2.64 9.95 13.21
C ASP A 63 2.05 10.92 12.15
N ARG A 64 2.47 10.76 10.89
CA ARG A 64 2.10 11.63 9.76
C ARG A 64 1.74 10.84 8.50
N ALA A 65 1.58 9.51 8.59
CA ALA A 65 1.27 8.66 7.45
C ALA A 65 0.14 7.69 7.75
N ASP A 66 -0.86 7.66 6.88
CA ASP A 66 -1.89 6.63 6.86
C ASP A 66 -1.48 5.53 5.87
N ILE A 67 -1.40 4.28 6.34
CA ILE A 67 -1.04 3.15 5.48
C ILE A 67 -2.30 2.50 4.91
N ILE A 68 -2.40 2.50 3.58
CA ILE A 68 -3.48 1.85 2.83
C ILE A 68 -2.91 0.68 2.04
N LEU A 69 -3.48 -0.53 2.24
CA LEU A 69 -3.11 -1.71 1.46
C LEU A 69 -4.10 -1.93 0.31
N CYS A 70 -3.58 -2.07 -0.91
CA CYS A 70 -4.41 -2.34 -2.09
C CYS A 70 -4.28 -3.80 -2.53
N ILE A 71 -5.41 -4.46 -2.82
CA ILE A 71 -5.45 -5.82 -3.36
C ILE A 71 -6.47 -5.96 -4.49
N TYR A 72 -6.09 -6.61 -5.59
CA TYR A 72 -6.97 -6.84 -6.72
C TYR A 72 -7.95 -7.98 -6.44
N ALA A 73 -9.26 -7.72 -6.57
CA ALA A 73 -10.32 -8.72 -6.35
C ALA A 73 -10.14 -9.97 -7.22
N GLY A 74 -9.70 -9.81 -8.48
CA GLY A 74 -9.47 -10.94 -9.38
C GLY A 74 -8.33 -11.86 -8.96
N ASP A 75 -7.32 -11.34 -8.28
CA ASP A 75 -6.21 -12.16 -7.75
C ASP A 75 -6.66 -12.98 -6.52
N ILE A 76 -7.60 -12.45 -5.72
CA ILE A 76 -8.27 -13.19 -4.64
C ILE A 76 -9.10 -14.33 -5.23
N GLU A 77 -9.93 -14.03 -6.23
CA GLU A 77 -10.84 -15.01 -6.84
C GLU A 77 -10.09 -16.17 -7.49
N ARG A 78 -8.95 -15.87 -8.14
CA ARG A 78 -8.08 -16.88 -8.77
C ARG A 78 -7.18 -17.61 -7.79
N LYS A 79 -7.23 -17.28 -6.49
CA LYS A 79 -6.30 -17.77 -5.46
C LYS A 79 -4.84 -17.65 -5.92
N LYS A 80 -4.51 -16.51 -6.53
CA LYS A 80 -3.18 -16.28 -7.09
C LYS A 80 -2.14 -16.44 -6.00
N ILE A 81 -1.08 -17.17 -6.30
CA ILE A 81 0.04 -17.41 -5.38
C ILE A 81 1.12 -16.36 -5.59
N ARG A 82 1.60 -15.78 -4.50
CA ARG A 82 2.78 -14.91 -4.49
C ARG A 82 4.02 -15.80 -4.44
N ALA A 83 4.79 -15.79 -5.53
CA ALA A 83 5.94 -16.69 -5.72
C ALA A 83 6.99 -16.60 -4.61
N ASP A 84 7.19 -15.41 -4.01
CA ASP A 84 8.19 -15.20 -2.95
C ASP A 84 7.90 -16.00 -1.67
N PHE A 85 6.63 -16.19 -1.31
CA PHE A 85 6.22 -16.76 -0.03
C PHE A 85 5.39 -18.04 -0.17
N GLY A 86 4.94 -18.37 -1.38
CA GLY A 86 4.11 -19.55 -1.65
C GLY A 86 2.70 -19.47 -1.05
N ILE A 87 2.25 -18.29 -0.63
CA ILE A 87 0.91 -18.03 -0.08
C ILE A 87 0.05 -17.25 -1.07
N THR A 88 -1.27 -17.31 -0.91
CA THR A 88 -2.21 -16.52 -1.71
C THR A 88 -2.12 -15.03 -1.38
N TYR A 89 -2.50 -14.16 -2.33
CA TYR A 89 -2.45 -12.70 -2.13
C TYR A 89 -3.31 -12.22 -0.95
N ASP A 90 -4.46 -12.86 -0.69
CA ASP A 90 -5.31 -12.53 0.46
C ASP A 90 -4.66 -12.93 1.80
N ALA A 91 -3.96 -14.07 1.84
CA ALA A 91 -3.16 -14.45 2.99
C ALA A 91 -1.95 -13.51 3.18
N ASP A 92 -1.35 -13.06 2.09
CA ASP A 92 -0.24 -12.10 2.11
C ASP A 92 -0.65 -10.73 2.66
N VAL A 93 -1.86 -10.23 2.33
CA VAL A 93 -2.39 -9.00 2.94
C VAL A 93 -2.54 -9.15 4.45
N LEU A 94 -3.10 -10.27 4.94
CA LEU A 94 -3.22 -10.53 6.38
C LEU A 94 -1.85 -10.58 7.06
N LYS A 95 -0.88 -11.25 6.41
CA LYS A 95 0.50 -11.29 6.90
C LYS A 95 1.11 -9.88 6.96
N GLN A 96 0.94 -9.07 5.92
CA GLN A 96 1.43 -7.69 5.89
C GLN A 96 0.81 -6.86 7.02
N ILE A 97 -0.49 -6.95 7.27
CA ILE A 97 -1.13 -6.25 8.40
C ILE A 97 -0.44 -6.62 9.72
N ASP A 98 -0.19 -7.90 9.96
CA ASP A 98 0.46 -8.38 11.18
C ASP A 98 1.93 -7.93 11.26
N ASP A 99 2.68 -7.99 10.15
CA ASP A 99 4.06 -7.53 10.07
C ASP A 99 4.17 -6.02 10.34
N PHE A 100 3.31 -5.20 9.73
CA PHE A 100 3.32 -3.74 9.94
C PHE A 100 3.03 -3.39 11.40
N ARG A 101 2.05 -4.06 12.03
CA ARG A 101 1.75 -3.87 13.46
C ARG A 101 2.91 -4.25 14.37
N GLN A 102 3.68 -5.29 14.05
CA GLN A 102 4.90 -5.64 14.79
C GLN A 102 5.96 -4.52 14.73
N TRP A 103 5.94 -3.72 13.67
CA TRP A 103 6.77 -2.53 13.51
C TRP A 103 6.11 -1.26 14.09
N GLY A 104 5.00 -1.37 14.82
CA GLY A 104 4.29 -0.21 15.38
C GLY A 104 3.68 0.68 14.32
N LEU A 105 3.32 0.12 13.16
CA LEU A 105 2.65 0.79 12.06
C LEU A 105 1.25 0.20 11.90
N ASP A 106 0.23 1.03 12.05
CA ASP A 106 -1.15 0.61 11.86
C ASP A 106 -1.60 0.75 10.41
N ILE A 107 -2.46 -0.17 9.98
CA ILE A 107 -3.10 -0.13 8.66
C ILE A 107 -4.41 0.64 8.79
N ARG A 108 -4.49 1.80 8.14
CA ARG A 108 -5.68 2.64 8.12
C ARG A 108 -6.85 1.95 7.41
N ALA A 109 -6.58 1.38 6.25
CA ALA A 109 -7.59 0.70 5.44
C ALA A 109 -7.00 -0.32 4.47
N VAL A 110 -7.86 -1.24 4.02
CA VAL A 110 -7.60 -2.09 2.85
C VAL A 110 -8.54 -1.67 1.72
N VAL A 111 -8.01 -1.48 0.52
CA VAL A 111 -8.78 -1.22 -0.70
C VAL A 111 -8.79 -2.48 -1.56
N ILE A 112 -9.96 -3.07 -1.75
CA ILE A 112 -10.15 -4.15 -2.72
C ILE A 112 -10.48 -3.50 -4.07
N THR A 113 -9.53 -3.54 -5.00
CA THR A 113 -9.65 -2.88 -6.31
C THR A 113 -10.32 -3.77 -7.34
N ARG A 114 -11.01 -3.14 -8.30
CA ARG A 114 -11.78 -3.80 -9.37
C ARG A 114 -12.73 -4.87 -8.81
N TYR A 115 -13.42 -4.52 -7.73
CA TYR A 115 -14.40 -5.35 -7.08
C TYR A 115 -15.67 -5.43 -7.92
N GLU A 116 -16.12 -6.66 -8.21
CA GLU A 116 -17.30 -6.96 -9.04
C GLU A 116 -18.20 -7.98 -8.33
N ASP A 117 -18.26 -7.89 -6.99
CA ASP A 117 -19.08 -8.75 -6.14
C ASP A 117 -18.72 -10.25 -6.19
N GLN A 118 -17.45 -10.54 -6.48
CA GLN A 118 -16.95 -11.91 -6.55
C GLN A 118 -17.04 -12.62 -5.18
N PRO A 119 -17.43 -13.91 -5.11
CA PRO A 119 -17.66 -14.59 -3.85
C PRO A 119 -16.43 -14.61 -2.92
N ALA A 120 -15.23 -14.89 -3.43
CA ALA A 120 -14.03 -14.98 -2.58
C ALA A 120 -13.62 -13.60 -2.05
N ALA A 121 -13.71 -12.56 -2.89
CA ALA A 121 -13.43 -11.18 -2.50
C ALA A 121 -14.41 -10.70 -1.40
N ARG A 122 -15.69 -11.06 -1.49
CA ARG A 122 -16.69 -10.75 -0.45
C ARG A 122 -16.39 -11.46 0.88
N ILE A 123 -16.01 -12.74 0.83
CA ILE A 123 -15.60 -13.48 2.03
C ILE A 123 -14.36 -12.84 2.66
N PHE A 124 -13.38 -12.45 1.85
CA PHE A 124 -12.17 -11.79 2.32
C PHE A 124 -12.46 -10.43 2.95
N ARG A 125 -13.30 -9.60 2.33
CA ARG A 125 -13.78 -8.34 2.91
C ARG A 125 -14.39 -8.55 4.30
N ASN A 126 -15.35 -9.47 4.41
CA ASN A 126 -16.01 -9.78 5.68
C ASN A 126 -15.01 -10.27 6.75
N ARG A 127 -13.96 -10.99 6.34
CA ARG A 127 -12.90 -11.47 7.24
C ARG A 127 -12.06 -10.31 7.79
N LEU A 128 -11.71 -9.32 6.95
CA LEU A 128 -10.99 -8.12 7.37
C LEU A 128 -11.84 -7.25 8.30
N GLU A 129 -13.10 -7.01 7.95
CA GLU A 129 -14.04 -6.21 8.76
C GLU A 129 -14.26 -6.82 10.15
N ARG A 130 -14.38 -8.15 10.25
CA ARG A 130 -14.45 -8.87 11.54
C ARG A 130 -13.21 -8.69 12.42
N ARG A 131 -12.07 -8.32 11.83
CA ARG A 131 -10.82 -7.99 12.53
C ARG A 131 -10.70 -6.49 12.85
N GLY A 132 -11.78 -5.73 12.66
CA GLY A 132 -11.81 -4.28 12.90
C GLY A 132 -11.04 -3.47 11.85
N ILE A 133 -10.76 -4.04 10.68
CA ILE A 133 -10.04 -3.35 9.60
C ILE A 133 -11.07 -2.70 8.69
N ARG A 134 -10.93 -1.41 8.42
CA ARG A 134 -11.78 -0.69 7.47
C ARG A 134 -11.45 -1.14 6.05
N VAL A 135 -12.47 -1.51 5.27
CA VAL A 135 -12.29 -2.00 3.90
C VAL A 135 -13.13 -1.17 2.93
N TYR A 136 -12.49 -0.72 1.86
CA TYR A 136 -13.14 -0.05 0.74
C TYR A 136 -13.17 -0.97 -0.47
N ALA A 137 -14.25 -0.91 -1.25
CA ALA A 137 -14.37 -1.65 -2.50
C ALA A 137 -14.40 -0.66 -3.65
N HIS A 138 -13.33 -0.65 -4.45
CA HIS A 138 -13.27 0.17 -5.66
C HIS A 138 -13.62 -0.69 -6.87
N ARG A 139 -14.59 -0.23 -7.68
CA ARG A 139 -15.02 -0.90 -8.91
C ARG A 139 -14.08 -0.59 -10.06
N ARG A 140 -14.22 -1.33 -11.16
CA ARG A 140 -13.53 -1.03 -12.41
C ARG A 140 -14.06 0.29 -12.97
N ILE A 141 -13.15 1.19 -13.34
CA ILE A 141 -13.48 2.44 -14.04
C ILE A 141 -13.61 2.16 -15.55
N PRO A 142 -14.76 2.47 -16.18
CA PRO A 142 -14.92 2.36 -17.64
C PRO A 142 -13.91 3.25 -18.39
N GLY A 143 -13.43 2.78 -19.54
CA GLY A 143 -12.53 3.58 -20.39
C GLY A 143 -11.11 3.81 -19.85
N TYR A 144 -10.78 3.35 -18.63
CA TYR A 144 -9.44 3.51 -18.07
C TYR A 144 -8.37 2.71 -18.85
N PRO A 145 -7.21 3.29 -19.18
CA PRO A 145 -6.73 4.63 -18.81
C PRO A 145 -6.93 5.72 -19.89
N THR A 146 -7.65 5.44 -20.98
CA THR A 146 -7.63 6.27 -22.20
C THR A 146 -8.74 7.30 -22.30
N ASP A 147 -9.90 7.05 -21.69
CA ASP A 147 -11.07 7.94 -21.78
C ASP A 147 -11.10 8.89 -20.58
N VAL A 148 -10.36 10.00 -20.70
CA VAL A 148 -10.16 10.96 -19.59
C VAL A 148 -11.47 11.56 -19.11
N ASP A 149 -12.40 11.88 -20.01
CA ASP A 149 -13.67 12.52 -19.66
C ASP A 149 -14.51 11.58 -18.79
N THR A 150 -14.58 10.29 -19.14
CA THR A 150 -15.24 9.28 -18.30
C THR A 150 -14.50 9.07 -16.99
N ILE A 151 -13.17 9.02 -16.99
CA ILE A 151 -12.36 8.75 -15.78
C ILE A 151 -12.54 9.86 -14.74
N VAL A 152 -12.52 11.12 -15.14
CA VAL A 152 -12.63 12.29 -14.24
C VAL A 152 -14.10 12.75 -14.12
N SER A 153 -15.01 11.79 -13.96
CA SER A 153 -16.45 12.03 -13.78
C SER A 153 -17.03 11.27 -12.58
N ASP A 154 -18.31 11.48 -12.32
CA ASP A 154 -19.11 10.73 -11.34
C ASP A 154 -19.21 9.24 -11.69
N GLU A 155 -19.12 8.87 -12.98
CA GLU A 155 -19.13 7.49 -13.45
C GLU A 155 -17.74 6.83 -13.37
N GLY A 156 -16.68 7.66 -13.28
CA GLY A 156 -15.29 7.24 -13.17
C GLY A 156 -14.81 7.21 -11.71
N TYR A 157 -13.94 8.17 -11.34
CA TYR A 157 -13.44 8.27 -9.97
C TYR A 157 -14.55 8.53 -8.95
N GLY A 158 -15.61 9.27 -9.31
CA GLY A 158 -16.72 9.56 -8.39
C GLY A 158 -17.57 8.35 -8.00
N ALA A 159 -17.51 7.26 -8.78
CA ALA A 159 -18.22 6.02 -8.46
C ALA A 159 -17.56 5.23 -7.33
N ASN A 160 -16.29 5.52 -7.02
CA ASN A 160 -15.55 4.85 -5.96
C ASN A 160 -15.62 5.65 -4.66
N GLU A 161 -15.89 4.96 -3.56
CA GLU A 161 -15.91 5.57 -2.24
C GLU A 161 -14.54 6.20 -1.91
N HIS A 162 -14.59 7.44 -1.42
CA HIS A 162 -13.39 8.15 -0.98
C HIS A 162 -12.79 7.46 0.25
N VAL A 163 -11.50 7.12 0.16
CA VAL A 163 -10.77 6.53 1.28
C VAL A 163 -10.39 7.62 2.27
N GLU A 164 -11.11 7.68 3.39
CA GLU A 164 -10.93 8.69 4.43
C GLU A 164 -9.57 8.52 5.14
N THR A 165 -8.77 9.58 5.06
CA THR A 165 -7.43 9.67 5.67
C THR A 165 -7.33 10.93 6.51
N GLU A 166 -6.56 10.86 7.57
CA GLU A 166 -6.37 11.94 8.55
C GLU A 166 -4.95 12.51 8.47
N ALA A 167 -3.98 11.69 8.09
CA ALA A 167 -2.59 12.07 8.00
C ALA A 167 -2.26 12.81 6.68
N PRO A 168 -1.23 13.66 6.62
CA PRO A 168 -0.84 14.34 5.38
C PRO A 168 -0.20 13.42 4.32
N LEU A 169 0.32 12.26 4.72
CA LEU A 169 0.86 11.21 3.83
C LEU A 169 -0.07 10.00 3.79
#